data_AF-A0AAE9Z8P5-F1
#
_entry.id   AF-A0AAE9Z8P5-F1
#
_cell.length_a   1.000
_cell.length_b   1.000
_cell.length_c   1.000
_cell.angle_alpha   90.00
_cell.angle_beta   90.00
_cell.angle_gamma   90.00
#
_symmetry.space_group_name_H-M   'P 1'
#
loop_
_entity.id
_entity.type
_entity.pdbx_description
1 polymer ?
#
loop_
_entity_poly.entity_id
_entity_poly.type
_entity_poly.pdbx_seq_one_letter_code
_entity_poly.pdbx_strand_id
1 'polypeptide(L)'
;MLFTADIRNEQDLRKIIPAYHQRMDKRIQTRLDHYCLEYLDHATLACIAFAHPPLGFYYVALNENTLLSVTPQVLNICLSARPCQQTFSNEQLTRLLAECNTCSLYFFISGIGHGLRINAFAEQNNQTNADENTQAITFNVLSAYFQCSRAAVRAGLWEPVQTADIQKKSFASTSTTTLTDDAIAMIASAPYLLLLSQNEQQATELSPRGGQAGFVKVRNNHTLLIPEWPGNKVAISLRNILKQKLVSLSFIVPGCDFTLAVQGEASLISDRRVLSSMAIKSKAPLLAIAVSVKRVIIQQEASLNNALLWQADKHKDAGQLSSFSKVMAEHLNGKGLLGKVSRPIVGSVIRHDLKNLY
;
A
#
# COMPACT_ATOMS: atom_id res chain seq x y z
N MET A 1 15.18 2.41 -25.33
CA MET A 1 16.28 1.88 -24.48
C MET A 1 15.69 1.37 -23.19
N LEU A 2 15.89 0.09 -22.89
CA LEU A 2 15.65 -0.47 -21.56
C LEU A 2 16.52 0.30 -20.55
N PHE A 3 15.95 0.70 -19.41
CA PHE A 3 16.78 1.26 -18.35
C PHE A 3 17.78 0.21 -17.90
N THR A 4 19.08 0.56 -17.95
CA THR A 4 20.10 -0.28 -17.34
C THR A 4 20.07 0.01 -15.85
N ALA A 5 19.69 -0.98 -15.05
CA ALA A 5 19.79 -0.89 -13.59
C ALA A 5 21.24 -0.58 -13.21
N ASP A 6 21.45 0.56 -12.53
CA ASP A 6 22.74 1.02 -12.02
C ASP A 6 22.90 0.74 -10.52
N ILE A 7 21.79 0.59 -9.79
CA ILE A 7 21.76 0.11 -8.41
C ILE A 7 21.41 -1.39 -8.44
N ARG A 8 22.42 -2.25 -8.22
CA ARG A 8 22.28 -3.71 -8.44
C ARG A 8 22.33 -4.55 -7.17
N ASN A 9 22.77 -3.98 -6.07
CA ASN A 9 22.92 -4.66 -4.79
C ASN A 9 22.67 -3.68 -3.63
N GLU A 10 22.61 -4.22 -2.40
CA GLU A 10 22.35 -3.40 -1.23
C GLU A 10 23.48 -2.38 -0.97
N GLN A 11 24.74 -2.72 -1.30
CA GLN A 11 25.87 -1.77 -1.13
C GLN A 11 25.68 -0.51 -1.98
N ASP A 12 25.24 -0.65 -3.23
CA ASP A 12 24.94 0.50 -4.11
C ASP A 12 23.75 1.31 -3.59
N LEU A 13 22.69 0.63 -3.13
CA LEU A 13 21.53 1.29 -2.53
C LEU A 13 21.94 2.10 -1.29
N ARG A 14 22.84 1.58 -0.45
CA ARG A 14 23.29 2.26 0.78
C ARG A 14 24.19 3.47 0.54
N LYS A 15 24.79 3.62 -0.65
CA LYS A 15 25.46 4.86 -1.06
C LYS A 15 24.47 6.01 -1.26
N ILE A 16 23.22 5.71 -1.60
CA ILE A 16 22.14 6.69 -1.86
C ILE A 16 21.24 6.87 -0.63
N ILE A 17 20.82 5.76 -0.02
CA ILE A 17 19.96 5.74 1.17
C ILE A 17 20.76 5.15 2.33
N PRO A 18 21.30 5.98 3.24
CA PRO A 18 22.10 5.50 4.36
C PRO A 18 21.38 4.46 5.20
N ALA A 19 22.14 3.62 5.90
CA ALA A 19 21.59 2.62 6.81
C ALA A 19 20.64 3.25 7.83
N TYR A 20 19.60 2.50 8.19
CA TYR A 20 18.65 2.90 9.22
C TYR A 20 19.13 2.42 10.59
N HIS A 21 18.59 3.02 11.66
CA HIS A 21 18.92 2.61 13.02
C HIS A 21 18.13 1.34 13.39
N GLN A 22 18.81 0.27 13.81
CA GLN A 22 18.21 -1.05 14.09
C GLN A 22 17.04 -1.03 15.09
N ARG A 23 17.00 -0.09 16.04
CA ARG A 23 15.80 0.11 16.90
C ARG A 23 14.50 0.26 16.13
N MET A 24 14.53 0.67 14.86
CA MET A 24 13.32 0.78 14.05
C MET A 24 12.65 -0.56 13.79
N ASP A 25 13.37 -1.67 13.88
CA ASP A 25 12.80 -3.02 13.72
C ASP A 25 11.82 -3.35 14.86
N LYS A 26 11.96 -2.69 16.03
CA LYS A 26 11.01 -2.84 17.15
C LYS A 26 9.60 -2.32 16.84
N ARG A 27 9.39 -1.60 15.73
CA ARG A 27 8.04 -1.18 15.33
C ARG A 27 7.24 -2.33 14.75
N ILE A 28 7.91 -3.40 14.34
CA ILE A 28 7.30 -4.57 13.72
C ILE A 28 6.90 -5.50 14.86
N GLN A 29 5.61 -5.55 15.15
CA GLN A 29 5.05 -6.45 16.15
C GLN A 29 4.65 -7.76 15.48
N THR A 30 4.79 -8.89 16.17
CA THR A 30 4.39 -10.22 15.65
C THR A 30 2.92 -10.55 15.89
N ARG A 31 2.19 -9.64 16.53
CA ARG A 31 0.77 -9.76 16.87
C ARG A 31 0.13 -8.37 16.83
N LEU A 32 -1.18 -8.30 16.69
CA LEU A 32 -1.93 -7.06 16.84
C LEU A 32 -1.90 -6.65 18.32
N ASP A 33 -1.33 -5.48 18.59
CA ASP A 33 -1.42 -4.88 19.91
C ASP A 33 -2.73 -4.09 20.04
N HIS A 34 -2.95 -3.49 21.21
CA HIS A 34 -4.14 -2.70 21.46
C HIS A 34 -4.35 -1.56 20.46
N TYR A 35 -3.29 -0.92 19.96
CA TYR A 35 -3.41 0.17 19.00
C TYR A 35 -3.79 -0.34 17.62
N CYS A 36 -3.29 -1.52 17.23
CA CYS A 36 -3.77 -2.19 16.02
C CYS A 36 -5.27 -2.49 16.11
N LEU A 37 -5.75 -2.99 17.26
CA LEU A 37 -7.16 -3.27 17.47
C LEU A 37 -8.03 -2.00 17.47
N GLU A 38 -7.59 -0.93 18.16
CA GLU A 38 -8.24 0.39 18.13
C GLU A 38 -8.33 0.94 16.70
N TYR A 39 -7.26 0.80 15.90
CA TYR A 39 -7.26 1.25 14.52
C TYR A 39 -8.23 0.43 13.65
N LEU A 40 -8.28 -0.89 13.83
CA LEU A 40 -9.17 -1.77 13.07
C LEU A 40 -10.65 -1.51 13.38
N ASP A 41 -10.99 -1.11 14.61
CA ASP A 41 -12.35 -0.69 15.01
C ASP A 41 -12.86 0.56 14.25
N HIS A 42 -11.94 1.31 13.65
CA HIS A 42 -12.26 2.50 12.88
C HIS A 42 -11.93 2.38 11.39
N ALA A 43 -11.28 1.30 10.96
CA ALA A 43 -10.89 1.10 9.58
C ALA A 43 -12.14 0.96 8.70
N THR A 44 -12.18 1.71 7.60
CA THR A 44 -13.30 1.72 6.65
C THR A 44 -13.01 0.89 5.40
N LEU A 45 -11.73 0.67 5.10
CA LEU A 45 -11.28 -0.07 3.91
C LEU A 45 -10.01 -0.87 4.19
N ALA A 46 -9.97 -2.11 3.72
CA ALA A 46 -8.74 -2.87 3.59
C ALA A 46 -8.35 -3.02 2.10
N CYS A 47 -7.07 -2.83 1.80
CA CYS A 47 -6.45 -3.32 0.57
C CYS A 47 -5.61 -4.55 0.90
N ILE A 48 -5.92 -5.68 0.29
CA ILE A 48 -5.26 -6.97 0.49
C ILE A 48 -4.49 -7.29 -0.78
N ALA A 49 -3.19 -7.54 -0.67
CA ALA A 49 -2.31 -7.83 -1.78
C ALA A 49 -1.65 -9.19 -1.56
N PHE A 50 -2.04 -10.16 -2.38
CA PHE A 50 -1.50 -11.52 -2.35
C PHE A 50 -0.21 -11.61 -3.15
N ALA A 51 0.78 -12.35 -2.65
CA ALA A 51 2.01 -12.64 -3.38
C ALA A 51 1.75 -13.43 -4.67
N HIS A 52 0.75 -14.32 -4.63
CA HIS A 52 0.35 -15.12 -5.78
C HIS A 52 -0.22 -14.23 -6.91
N PRO A 53 0.42 -14.13 -8.09
CA PRO A 53 0.06 -13.12 -9.08
C PRO A 53 -1.39 -13.19 -9.60
N PRO A 54 -2.00 -14.37 -9.81
CA PRO A 54 -3.43 -14.51 -10.09
C PRO A 54 -4.37 -13.94 -9.02
N LEU A 55 -4.00 -14.00 -7.73
CA LEU A 55 -4.81 -13.46 -6.65
C LEU A 55 -4.73 -11.94 -6.61
N GLY A 56 -3.55 -11.33 -6.76
CA GLY A 56 -3.42 -9.89 -6.93
C GLY A 56 -3.99 -9.05 -5.79
N PHE A 57 -4.67 -7.94 -6.13
CA PHE A 57 -5.25 -7.01 -5.15
C PHE A 57 -6.75 -7.22 -4.95
N TYR A 58 -7.20 -7.05 -3.71
CA TYR A 58 -8.60 -6.96 -3.31
C TYR A 58 -8.79 -5.69 -2.49
N TYR A 59 -9.89 -4.98 -2.72
CA TYR A 59 -10.36 -3.93 -1.83
C TYR A 59 -11.64 -4.38 -1.15
N VAL A 60 -11.70 -4.19 0.16
CA VAL A 60 -12.82 -4.63 0.99
C VAL A 60 -13.28 -3.46 1.83
N ALA A 61 -14.50 -2.97 1.60
CA ALA A 61 -15.16 -2.05 2.51
C ALA A 61 -15.47 -2.80 3.83
N LEU A 62 -15.00 -2.25 4.94
CA LEU A 62 -15.05 -2.92 6.23
C LEU A 62 -16.35 -2.57 6.98
N ASN A 63 -17.07 -3.61 7.40
CA ASN A 63 -18.26 -3.56 8.24
C ASN A 63 -18.42 -4.94 8.93
N GLU A 64 -19.48 -5.09 9.73
CA GLU A 64 -19.78 -6.33 10.46
C GLU A 64 -19.93 -7.59 9.60
N ASN A 65 -20.26 -7.45 8.31
CA ASN A 65 -20.41 -8.58 7.38
C ASN A 65 -19.11 -8.92 6.65
N THR A 66 -18.15 -7.99 6.59
CA THR A 66 -16.89 -8.20 5.87
C THR A 66 -15.71 -8.44 6.79
N LEU A 67 -15.67 -7.83 7.99
CA LEU A 67 -14.69 -8.10 9.04
C LEU A 67 -15.31 -8.96 10.13
N LEU A 68 -15.30 -10.28 9.92
CA LEU A 68 -16.04 -11.24 10.74
C LEU A 68 -15.52 -11.36 12.17
N SER A 69 -14.19 -11.31 12.35
CA SER A 69 -13.57 -11.37 13.66
C SER A 69 -12.13 -10.87 13.63
N VAL A 70 -11.68 -10.28 14.73
CA VAL A 70 -10.29 -9.87 14.93
C VAL A 70 -9.79 -10.37 16.29
N THR A 71 -8.66 -11.07 16.26
CA THR A 71 -7.89 -11.43 17.45
C THR A 71 -6.46 -10.92 17.28
N PRO A 72 -5.62 -10.94 18.34
CA PRO A 72 -4.22 -10.52 18.19
C PRO A 72 -3.40 -11.33 17.16
N GLN A 73 -3.84 -12.53 16.78
CA GLN A 73 -3.12 -13.41 15.85
C GLN A 73 -3.84 -13.65 14.53
N VAL A 74 -5.15 -13.39 14.46
CA VAL A 74 -5.97 -13.79 13.32
C VAL A 74 -6.99 -12.71 12.98
N LEU A 75 -7.16 -12.45 11.69
CA LEU A 75 -8.30 -11.70 11.15
C LEU A 75 -9.09 -12.61 10.22
N ASN A 76 -10.42 -12.54 10.27
CA ASN A 76 -11.29 -13.21 9.30
C ASN A 76 -11.99 -12.14 8.46
N ILE A 77 -11.78 -12.17 7.15
CA ILE A 77 -12.35 -11.18 6.21
C ILE A 77 -13.06 -11.91 5.07
N CYS A 78 -14.28 -11.46 4.74
CA CYS A 78 -14.99 -11.89 3.53
C CYS A 78 -14.51 -11.09 2.33
N LEU A 79 -14.06 -11.80 1.30
CA LEU A 79 -13.72 -11.22 0.00
C LEU A 79 -14.91 -11.38 -0.96
N SER A 80 -15.25 -10.31 -1.68
CA SER A 80 -16.26 -10.36 -2.73
C SER A 80 -15.66 -10.84 -4.06
N ALA A 81 -16.49 -11.46 -4.90
CA ALA A 81 -16.15 -11.74 -6.29
C ALA A 81 -15.81 -10.44 -7.07
N ARG A 82 -14.90 -10.55 -8.04
CA ARG A 82 -14.38 -9.39 -8.81
C ARG A 82 -14.92 -9.43 -10.23
N PRO A 83 -15.59 -8.39 -10.74
CA PRO A 83 -16.24 -8.42 -12.05
C PRO A 83 -15.29 -8.65 -13.24
N CYS A 84 -14.02 -8.23 -13.14
CA CYS A 84 -13.06 -8.22 -14.25
C CYS A 84 -11.79 -9.03 -13.97
N GLN A 85 -11.75 -9.72 -12.84
CA GLN A 85 -10.73 -10.69 -12.50
C GLN A 85 -11.38 -12.07 -12.37
N GLN A 86 -10.57 -13.10 -12.51
CA GLN A 86 -11.06 -14.46 -12.38
C GLN A 86 -11.68 -14.62 -10.98
N THR A 87 -12.97 -14.94 -10.93
CA THR A 87 -13.61 -15.41 -9.71
C THR A 87 -13.14 -16.85 -9.53
N PHE A 88 -12.46 -17.11 -8.43
CA PHE A 88 -11.95 -18.45 -8.13
C PHE A 88 -13.04 -19.22 -7.40
N SER A 89 -13.32 -20.46 -7.82
CA SER A 89 -14.07 -21.36 -6.95
C SER A 89 -13.30 -21.57 -5.64
N ASN A 90 -13.98 -22.02 -4.59
CA ASN A 90 -13.32 -22.35 -3.32
C ASN A 90 -12.18 -23.37 -3.52
N GLU A 91 -12.38 -24.37 -4.38
CA GLU A 91 -11.32 -25.33 -4.71
C GLU A 91 -10.12 -24.68 -5.40
N GLN A 92 -10.35 -23.77 -6.36
CA GLN A 92 -9.27 -23.03 -7.02
C GLN A 92 -8.52 -22.13 -6.03
N LEU A 93 -9.24 -21.41 -5.17
CA LEU A 93 -8.64 -20.55 -4.17
C LEU A 93 -7.77 -21.33 -3.19
N THR A 94 -8.27 -22.46 -2.68
CA THR A 94 -7.50 -23.38 -1.83
C THR A 94 -6.20 -23.80 -2.52
N ARG A 95 -6.25 -24.18 -3.80
CA ARG A 95 -5.05 -24.58 -4.56
C ARG A 95 -4.04 -23.43 -4.70
N LEU A 96 -4.50 -22.23 -5.06
CA LEU A 96 -3.62 -21.06 -5.21
C LEU A 96 -2.98 -20.64 -3.88
N LEU A 97 -3.73 -20.70 -2.78
CA LEU A 97 -3.19 -20.42 -1.45
C LEU A 97 -2.20 -21.50 -1.00
N ALA A 98 -2.41 -22.77 -1.39
CA ALA A 98 -1.43 -23.82 -1.14
C ALA A 98 -0.10 -23.62 -1.88
N GLU A 99 -0.13 -22.96 -3.05
CA GLU A 99 1.08 -22.59 -3.81
C GLU A 99 1.81 -21.38 -3.21
N CYS A 100 1.07 -20.34 -2.81
CA CYS A 100 1.62 -19.17 -2.13
C CYS A 100 0.54 -18.42 -1.35
N ASN A 101 0.58 -18.52 -0.02
CA ASN A 101 -0.40 -17.90 0.87
C ASN A 101 0.09 -16.59 1.52
N THR A 102 1.29 -16.12 1.24
CA THR A 102 1.76 -14.86 1.82
C THR A 102 1.01 -13.67 1.22
N CYS A 103 0.61 -12.74 2.09
CA CYS A 103 -0.09 -11.53 1.68
C CYS A 103 0.24 -10.37 2.62
N SER A 104 -0.02 -9.16 2.13
CA SER A 104 0.09 -7.93 2.89
C SER A 104 -1.24 -7.19 2.82
N LEU A 105 -1.69 -6.67 3.96
CA LEU A 105 -2.91 -5.90 4.11
C LEU A 105 -2.54 -4.46 4.49
N TYR A 106 -3.27 -3.50 3.93
CA TYR A 106 -3.19 -2.08 4.28
C TYR A 106 -4.59 -1.57 4.64
N PHE A 107 -4.74 -1.07 5.85
CA PHE A 107 -6.01 -0.58 6.37
C PHE A 107 -6.05 0.95 6.36
N PHE A 108 -7.11 1.50 5.77
CA PHE A 108 -7.41 2.92 5.75
C PHE A 108 -8.51 3.25 6.76
N ILE A 109 -8.39 4.39 7.40
CA ILE A 109 -9.51 5.09 8.02
C ILE A 109 -9.71 6.37 7.20
N SER A 110 -10.90 6.57 6.65
CA SER A 110 -11.22 7.75 5.82
C SER A 110 -10.89 9.05 6.58
N GLY A 111 -10.05 9.90 6.00
CA GLY A 111 -9.59 11.16 6.61
C GLY A 111 -8.36 11.07 7.53
N ILE A 112 -7.91 9.87 7.90
CA ILE A 112 -6.74 9.68 8.76
C ILE A 112 -5.49 9.47 7.92
N GLY A 113 -4.45 10.27 8.18
CA GLY A 113 -3.26 10.28 7.34
C GLY A 113 -2.33 9.06 7.48
N HIS A 114 -2.34 8.36 8.62
CA HIS A 114 -1.49 7.18 8.86
C HIS A 114 -2.27 5.89 8.58
N GLY A 115 -1.56 4.79 8.35
CA GLY A 115 -2.15 3.49 8.02
C GLY A 115 -1.71 2.38 8.97
N LEU A 116 -2.47 1.28 9.03
CA LEU A 116 -2.03 0.02 9.64
C LEU A 116 -1.66 -0.98 8.54
N ARG A 117 -0.50 -1.61 8.68
CA ARG A 117 0.00 -2.63 7.77
C ARG A 117 0.10 -3.96 8.50
N ILE A 118 -0.39 -5.02 7.87
CA ILE A 118 -0.32 -6.38 8.41
C ILE A 118 0.24 -7.29 7.31
N ASN A 119 1.30 -8.02 7.61
CA ASN A 119 1.73 -9.14 6.78
C ASN A 119 1.17 -10.43 7.39
N ALA A 120 0.66 -11.33 6.56
CA ALA A 120 -0.03 -12.53 7.02
C ALA A 120 0.15 -13.72 6.07
N PHE A 121 -0.14 -14.92 6.58
CA PHE A 121 -0.51 -16.07 5.76
C PHE A 121 -2.03 -16.12 5.62
N ALA A 122 -2.52 -16.31 4.39
CA ALA A 122 -3.93 -16.44 4.09
C ALA A 122 -4.34 -17.92 3.95
N GLU A 123 -5.45 -18.28 4.58
CA GLU A 123 -6.03 -19.61 4.51
C GLU A 123 -7.51 -19.48 4.23
N GLN A 124 -8.05 -20.40 3.43
CA GLN A 124 -9.49 -20.41 3.19
C GLN A 124 -10.22 -20.77 4.48
N ASN A 125 -11.25 -19.99 4.81
CA ASN A 125 -12.13 -20.27 5.92
C ASN A 125 -13.41 -20.96 5.41
N ASN A 126 -13.67 -22.18 5.88
CA ASN A 126 -14.84 -22.97 5.48
C ASN A 126 -16.10 -22.65 6.30
N GLN A 127 -16.11 -21.58 7.10
CA GLN A 127 -17.31 -21.17 7.83
C GLN A 127 -18.42 -20.70 6.87
N THR A 128 -19.63 -21.23 7.09
CA THR A 128 -20.77 -21.29 6.17
C THR A 128 -21.65 -20.02 6.11
N ASN A 129 -21.20 -18.89 6.66
CA ASN A 129 -21.98 -17.64 6.68
C ASN A 129 -21.61 -16.67 5.53
N ALA A 130 -20.79 -17.11 4.58
CA ALA A 130 -20.53 -16.37 3.37
C ALA A 130 -21.70 -16.59 2.39
N ASP A 131 -22.34 -15.51 1.93
CA ASP A 131 -23.23 -15.55 0.76
C ASP A 131 -22.52 -16.27 -0.40
N GLU A 132 -23.26 -16.89 -1.32
CA GLU A 132 -22.73 -17.67 -2.46
C GLU A 132 -21.67 -16.92 -3.29
N ASN A 133 -21.62 -15.58 -3.20
CA ASN A 133 -20.69 -14.69 -3.92
C ASN A 133 -19.53 -14.15 -3.07
N THR A 134 -19.34 -14.64 -1.85
CA THR A 134 -18.28 -14.19 -0.93
C THR A 134 -17.42 -15.36 -0.45
N GLN A 135 -16.15 -15.07 -0.15
CA GLN A 135 -15.18 -16.05 0.30
C GLN A 135 -14.56 -15.59 1.61
N ALA A 136 -14.83 -16.30 2.69
CA ALA A 136 -14.20 -16.04 3.97
C ALA A 136 -12.73 -16.50 3.94
N ILE A 137 -11.82 -15.61 4.31
CA ILE A 137 -10.38 -15.88 4.37
C ILE A 137 -9.87 -15.56 5.78
N THR A 138 -9.13 -16.51 6.34
CA THR A 138 -8.39 -16.37 7.58
C THR A 138 -7.02 -15.80 7.27
N PHE A 139 -6.65 -14.71 7.94
CA PHE A 139 -5.33 -14.08 7.85
C PHE A 139 -4.58 -14.29 9.16
N ASN A 140 -3.63 -15.21 9.15
CA ASN A 140 -2.72 -15.48 10.27
C ASN A 140 -1.63 -14.41 10.32
N VAL A 141 -1.67 -13.53 11.32
CA VAL A 141 -0.78 -12.38 11.47
C VAL A 141 0.66 -12.84 11.66
N LEU A 142 1.54 -12.38 10.76
CA LEU A 142 2.99 -12.54 10.88
C LEU A 142 3.64 -11.29 11.45
N SER A 143 3.20 -10.14 10.97
CA SER A 143 3.62 -8.88 11.54
C SER A 143 2.60 -7.78 11.36
N ALA A 144 2.61 -6.82 12.27
CA ALA A 144 1.80 -5.61 12.24
C ALA A 144 2.66 -4.40 12.57
N TYR A 145 2.46 -3.30 11.83
CA TYR A 145 3.15 -2.05 12.08
C TYR A 145 2.42 -0.88 11.43
N PHE A 146 2.62 0.31 12.01
CA PHE A 146 2.00 1.52 11.53
C PHE A 146 2.83 2.21 10.43
N GLN A 147 2.11 2.69 9.43
CA GLN A 147 2.63 3.46 8.32
C GLN A 147 2.45 4.96 8.58
N CYS A 148 3.53 5.74 8.47
CA CYS A 148 3.47 7.19 8.60
C CYS A 148 2.71 7.87 7.44
N SER A 149 2.22 9.08 7.71
CA SER A 149 1.38 9.84 6.78
C SER A 149 2.11 10.54 5.63
N ARG A 150 3.43 10.40 5.50
CA ARG A 150 4.20 11.11 4.45
C ARG A 150 3.64 10.89 3.05
N ALA A 151 3.29 9.65 2.70
CA ALA A 151 2.73 9.33 1.38
C ALA A 151 1.36 9.98 1.20
N ALA A 152 0.45 9.85 2.18
CA ALA A 152 -0.88 10.43 2.11
C ALA A 152 -0.85 11.97 2.06
N VAL A 153 0.04 12.60 2.83
CA VAL A 153 0.22 14.07 2.83
C VAL A 153 0.83 14.56 1.52
N ARG A 154 1.86 13.89 0.98
CA ARG A 154 2.39 14.22 -0.36
C ARG A 154 1.33 14.08 -1.46
N ALA A 155 0.43 13.12 -1.28
CA ALA A 155 -0.67 12.86 -2.19
C ALA A 155 -1.84 13.83 -2.04
N GLY A 156 -1.95 14.59 -0.94
CA GLY A 156 -3.17 15.31 -0.61
C GLY A 156 -4.39 14.37 -0.56
N LEU A 157 -4.20 13.13 -0.11
CA LEU A 157 -5.15 12.02 -0.28
C LEU A 157 -6.56 12.32 0.24
N TRP A 158 -6.66 13.17 1.27
CA TRP A 158 -7.91 13.55 1.94
C TRP A 158 -8.34 14.99 1.63
N GLU A 159 -7.68 15.67 0.69
CA GLU A 159 -8.02 17.05 0.34
C GLU A 159 -9.25 17.09 -0.58
N PRO A 160 -10.30 17.88 -0.25
CA PRO A 160 -11.55 17.90 -1.01
C PRO A 160 -11.38 18.26 -2.50
N VAL A 161 -10.42 19.17 -2.81
CA VAL A 161 -10.18 19.67 -4.17
C VAL A 161 -9.83 18.54 -5.15
N GLN A 162 -9.21 17.46 -4.69
CA GLN A 162 -8.84 16.34 -5.57
C GLN A 162 -10.03 15.46 -5.98
N THR A 163 -11.11 15.48 -5.20
CA THR A 163 -12.25 14.57 -5.41
C THR A 163 -13.27 15.07 -6.44
N ALA A 164 -13.32 16.38 -6.72
CA ALA A 164 -14.38 16.98 -7.53
C ALA A 164 -14.17 16.82 -9.05
N ASP A 165 -12.93 16.79 -9.53
CA ASP A 165 -12.62 16.85 -10.96
C ASP A 165 -12.66 15.48 -11.68
N ILE A 166 -12.58 14.37 -10.93
CA ILE A 166 -12.37 13.02 -11.50
C ILE A 166 -13.66 12.18 -11.52
N GLN A 167 -14.68 12.54 -10.73
CA GLN A 167 -15.95 11.82 -10.59
C GLN A 167 -16.75 11.60 -11.90
N LYS A 168 -16.33 12.22 -13.02
CA LYS A 168 -17.02 12.13 -14.32
C LYS A 168 -16.35 11.22 -15.35
N LYS A 169 -15.16 10.67 -15.06
CA LYS A 169 -14.49 9.74 -15.99
C LYS A 169 -14.82 8.30 -15.62
N SER A 170 -15.63 7.67 -16.46
CA SER A 170 -15.78 6.21 -16.48
C SER A 170 -14.62 5.62 -17.28
N PHE A 171 -14.00 4.56 -16.75
CA PHE A 171 -12.98 3.79 -17.46
C PHE A 171 -13.58 2.45 -17.90
N ALA A 172 -13.15 1.93 -19.05
CA ALA A 172 -13.51 0.56 -19.39
C ALA A 172 -12.71 -0.41 -18.52
N SER A 173 -13.38 -1.39 -17.92
CA SER A 173 -12.66 -2.46 -17.26
C SER A 173 -11.92 -3.31 -18.30
N THR A 174 -10.61 -3.49 -18.10
CA THR A 174 -9.72 -4.10 -19.10
C THR A 174 -8.65 -4.95 -18.43
N SER A 175 -8.10 -5.92 -19.18
CA SER A 175 -6.89 -6.67 -18.81
C SER A 175 -5.96 -6.75 -20.02
N THR A 176 -4.86 -6.02 -19.99
CA THR A 176 -3.91 -5.90 -21.11
C THR A 176 -2.49 -6.22 -20.65
N THR A 177 -1.55 -6.34 -21.59
CA THR A 177 -0.12 -6.51 -21.31
C THR A 177 0.68 -5.21 -21.43
N THR A 178 0.02 -4.12 -21.81
CA THR A 178 0.61 -2.80 -22.07
C THR A 178 -0.28 -1.70 -21.50
N LEU A 179 0.28 -0.54 -21.24
CA LEU A 179 -0.46 0.64 -20.79
C LEU A 179 -1.28 1.19 -21.96
N THR A 180 -2.60 1.11 -21.85
CA THR A 180 -3.57 1.75 -22.74
C THR A 180 -3.70 3.24 -22.41
N ASP A 181 -4.38 4.00 -23.26
CA ASP A 181 -4.62 5.43 -23.01
C ASP A 181 -5.40 5.66 -21.71
N ASP A 182 -6.38 4.81 -21.41
CA ASP A 182 -7.11 4.83 -20.13
C ASP A 182 -6.20 4.58 -18.93
N ALA A 183 -5.30 3.59 -19.01
CA ALA A 183 -4.34 3.33 -17.95
C ALA A 183 -3.39 4.52 -17.75
N ILE A 184 -2.91 5.12 -18.83
CA ILE A 184 -2.04 6.30 -18.78
C ILE A 184 -2.77 7.49 -18.15
N ALA A 185 -4.03 7.74 -18.54
CA ALA A 185 -4.85 8.81 -17.99
C ALA A 185 -5.13 8.62 -16.50
N MET A 186 -5.37 7.37 -16.08
CA MET A 186 -5.59 7.04 -14.68
C MET A 186 -4.30 7.19 -13.85
N ILE A 187 -3.14 6.77 -14.36
CA ILE A 187 -1.83 7.02 -13.71
C ILE A 187 -1.55 8.51 -13.57
N ALA A 188 -1.84 9.30 -14.62
CA ALA A 188 -1.68 10.75 -14.59
C ALA A 188 -2.58 11.42 -13.55
N SER A 189 -3.70 10.79 -13.20
CA SER A 189 -4.66 11.29 -12.22
C SER A 189 -4.40 10.74 -10.81
N ALA A 190 -3.58 9.71 -10.65
CA ALA A 190 -3.33 9.04 -9.37
C ALA A 190 -2.22 9.75 -8.56
N PRO A 191 -2.55 10.29 -7.37
CA PRO A 191 -1.55 10.83 -6.45
C PRO A 191 -1.01 9.77 -5.49
N TYR A 192 -1.62 8.59 -5.42
CA TYR A 192 -1.30 7.55 -4.44
C TYR A 192 -1.27 6.16 -5.09
N LEU A 193 -0.35 5.32 -4.66
CA LEU A 193 -0.32 3.90 -5.03
C LEU A 193 0.20 3.03 -3.89
N LEU A 194 -0.17 1.76 -3.92
CA LEU A 194 0.39 0.71 -3.08
C LEU A 194 1.30 -0.18 -3.93
N LEU A 195 2.54 -0.40 -3.47
CA LEU A 195 3.54 -1.24 -4.13
C LEU A 195 3.75 -2.50 -3.31
N LEU A 196 3.28 -3.63 -3.83
CA LEU A 196 3.59 -4.96 -3.32
C LEU A 196 4.94 -5.43 -3.87
N SER A 197 5.82 -5.84 -2.97
CA SER A 197 7.10 -6.51 -3.28
C SER A 197 7.27 -7.73 -2.38
N GLN A 198 8.16 -8.65 -2.74
CA GLN A 198 8.45 -9.84 -1.94
C GLN A 198 9.96 -10.06 -1.83
N ASN A 199 10.40 -10.68 -0.73
CA ASN A 199 11.77 -11.15 -0.61
C ASN A 199 11.91 -12.59 -1.19
N GLU A 200 13.12 -13.15 -1.09
CA GLU A 200 13.44 -14.50 -1.59
C GLU A 200 12.70 -15.61 -0.84
N GLN A 201 12.19 -15.32 0.36
CA GLN A 201 11.38 -16.22 1.20
C GLN A 201 9.88 -15.96 1.03
N GLN A 202 9.46 -15.29 -0.05
CA GLN A 202 8.06 -14.92 -0.33
C GLN A 202 7.39 -14.03 0.73
N ALA A 203 8.14 -13.48 1.69
CA ALA A 203 7.58 -12.52 2.64
C ALA A 203 7.28 -11.21 1.92
N THR A 204 6.03 -10.74 2.06
CA THR A 204 5.52 -9.58 1.31
C THR A 204 5.72 -8.27 2.05
N GLU A 205 5.73 -7.19 1.28
CA GLU A 205 5.78 -5.80 1.74
C GLU A 205 4.89 -4.95 0.83
N LEU A 206 3.76 -4.45 1.35
CA LEU A 206 2.85 -3.50 0.69
C LEU A 206 3.13 -2.04 1.05
N SER A 207 4.03 -1.40 0.32
CA SER A 207 4.53 -0.06 0.60
C SER A 207 3.72 1.04 -0.12
N PRO A 208 3.11 2.00 0.59
CA PRO A 208 2.46 3.13 -0.07
C PRO A 208 3.45 4.16 -0.59
N ARG A 209 3.14 4.71 -1.76
CA ARG A 209 3.84 5.81 -2.41
C ARG A 209 2.85 6.91 -2.71
N GLY A 210 3.26 8.15 -2.50
CA GLY A 210 2.40 9.30 -2.73
C GLY A 210 3.18 10.53 -3.18
N GLY A 211 2.51 11.35 -3.98
CA GLY A 211 3.01 12.56 -4.62
C GLY A 211 1.86 13.30 -5.29
N GLN A 212 2.15 14.40 -5.97
CA GLN A 212 1.14 15.07 -6.79
C GLN A 212 0.57 14.09 -7.84
N ALA A 213 -0.67 14.28 -8.28
CA ALA A 213 -1.25 13.48 -9.36
C ALA A 213 -0.28 13.42 -10.57
N GLY A 214 0.01 12.22 -11.07
CA GLY A 214 1.00 12.01 -12.13
C GLY A 214 2.45 12.07 -11.67
N PHE A 215 2.72 11.85 -10.37
CA PHE A 215 4.09 11.70 -9.85
C PHE A 215 4.81 10.49 -10.45
N VAL A 216 4.06 9.43 -10.79
CA VAL A 216 4.58 8.31 -11.58
C VAL A 216 4.65 8.73 -13.04
N LYS A 217 5.83 8.62 -13.64
CA LYS A 217 6.04 8.98 -15.06
C LYS A 217 5.86 7.77 -15.95
N VAL A 218 4.94 7.87 -16.91
CA VAL A 218 4.83 6.93 -18.02
C VAL A 218 5.91 7.29 -19.03
N ARG A 219 6.89 6.39 -19.24
CA ARG A 219 7.96 6.61 -20.22
C ARG A 219 7.55 6.18 -21.62
N ASN A 220 6.78 5.11 -21.70
CA ASN A 220 6.15 4.52 -22.89
C ASN A 220 5.12 3.49 -22.41
N ASN A 221 4.43 2.82 -23.35
CA ASN A 221 3.36 1.87 -23.04
C ASN A 221 3.80 0.61 -22.26
N HIS A 222 5.09 0.44 -21.99
CA HIS A 222 5.64 -0.71 -21.28
C HIS A 222 6.51 -0.32 -20.08
N THR A 223 6.61 0.97 -19.73
CA THR A 223 7.57 1.41 -18.71
C THR A 223 7.04 2.54 -17.85
N LEU A 224 7.02 2.30 -16.54
CA LEU A 224 6.71 3.28 -15.50
C LEU A 224 7.97 3.66 -14.72
N LEU A 225 8.02 4.90 -14.25
CA LEU A 225 9.04 5.41 -13.34
C LEU A 225 8.38 5.96 -12.08
N ILE A 226 8.73 5.40 -10.93
CA ILE A 226 8.21 5.80 -9.62
C ILE A 226 9.34 6.49 -8.85
N PRO A 227 9.22 7.78 -8.49
CA PRO A 227 10.27 8.48 -7.75
C PRO A 227 10.32 8.02 -6.28
N GLU A 228 11.53 7.79 -5.77
CA GLU A 228 11.76 7.52 -4.35
C GLU A 228 12.19 8.80 -3.61
N TRP A 229 11.36 9.23 -2.66
CA TRP A 229 11.60 10.40 -1.82
C TRP A 229 12.10 10.01 -0.43
N PRO A 230 12.70 10.94 0.34
CA PRO A 230 13.16 10.65 1.70
C PRO A 230 12.10 9.99 2.59
N GLY A 231 12.51 8.96 3.32
CA GLY A 231 11.63 8.17 4.19
C GLY A 231 12.38 7.64 5.42
N ASN A 232 11.91 6.51 5.96
CA ASN A 232 12.47 5.91 7.18
C ASN A 232 13.80 5.15 7.00
N LYS A 233 14.39 5.18 5.80
CA LYS A 233 15.66 4.54 5.42
C LYS A 233 15.70 3.00 5.51
N VAL A 234 14.64 2.34 5.99
CA VAL A 234 14.57 0.88 6.05
C VAL A 234 14.54 0.28 4.64
N ALA A 235 13.83 0.97 3.73
CA ALA A 235 13.84 0.70 2.29
C ALA A 235 13.49 -0.75 1.93
N ILE A 236 12.55 -1.38 2.66
CA ILE A 236 12.19 -2.80 2.52
C ILE A 236 11.86 -3.14 1.06
N SER A 237 10.95 -2.39 0.42
CA SER A 237 10.58 -2.71 -0.96
C SER A 237 11.74 -2.55 -1.96
N LEU A 238 12.65 -1.60 -1.73
CA LEU A 238 13.83 -1.42 -2.60
C LEU A 238 14.81 -2.58 -2.43
N ARG A 239 15.05 -3.02 -1.19
CA ARG A 239 15.86 -4.21 -0.87
C ARG A 239 15.25 -5.48 -1.46
N ASN A 240 13.93 -5.61 -1.41
CA ASN A 240 13.20 -6.69 -2.06
C ASN A 240 13.43 -6.66 -3.57
N ILE A 241 13.26 -5.51 -4.23
CA ILE A 241 13.47 -5.35 -5.70
C ILE A 241 14.87 -5.77 -6.15
N LEU A 242 15.90 -5.54 -5.34
CA LEU A 242 17.28 -5.96 -5.63
C LEU A 242 17.46 -7.49 -5.64
N LYS A 243 16.57 -8.22 -4.97
CA LYS A 243 16.61 -9.68 -4.85
C LYS A 243 15.56 -10.37 -5.72
N GLN A 244 14.39 -9.78 -5.83
CA GLN A 244 13.22 -10.27 -6.54
C GLN A 244 12.59 -9.11 -7.31
N LYS A 245 12.62 -9.19 -8.64
CA LYS A 245 12.19 -8.08 -9.50
C LYS A 245 10.67 -7.94 -9.58
N LEU A 246 9.91 -9.00 -9.32
CA LEU A 246 8.45 -8.96 -9.49
C LEU A 246 7.82 -8.00 -8.48
N VAL A 247 7.04 -7.05 -8.99
CA VAL A 247 6.25 -6.13 -8.19
C VAL A 247 4.83 -6.04 -8.72
N SER A 248 3.89 -5.71 -7.84
CA SER A 248 2.54 -5.33 -8.21
C SER A 248 2.23 -3.94 -7.65
N LEU A 249 1.60 -3.10 -8.45
CA LEU A 249 1.20 -1.74 -8.10
C LEU A 249 -0.32 -1.67 -8.11
N SER A 250 -0.93 -0.96 -7.17
CA SER A 250 -2.34 -0.58 -7.23
C SER A 250 -2.46 0.94 -7.06
N PHE A 251 -2.96 1.62 -8.09
CA PHE A 251 -3.13 3.07 -8.12
C PHE A 251 -4.51 3.45 -7.57
N ILE A 252 -4.53 4.47 -6.72
CA ILE A 252 -5.74 5.01 -6.10
C ILE A 252 -5.90 6.46 -6.54
N VAL A 253 -7.09 6.79 -7.03
CA VAL A 253 -7.45 8.12 -7.50
C VAL A 253 -8.59 8.65 -6.63
N PRO A 254 -8.38 9.73 -5.85
CA PRO A 254 -9.43 10.32 -5.03
C PRO A 254 -10.67 10.69 -5.86
N GLY A 255 -11.85 10.34 -5.34
CA GLY A 255 -13.13 10.57 -6.03
C GLY A 255 -13.42 9.61 -7.19
N CYS A 256 -12.53 8.66 -7.48
CA CYS A 256 -12.76 7.63 -8.50
C CYS A 256 -13.14 6.29 -7.85
N ASP A 257 -14.05 5.57 -8.49
CA ASP A 257 -14.48 4.22 -8.12
C ASP A 257 -13.78 3.14 -8.95
N PHE A 258 -12.77 3.48 -9.73
CA PHE A 258 -11.92 2.52 -10.44
C PHE A 258 -10.58 2.36 -9.73
N THR A 259 -10.01 1.16 -9.85
CA THR A 259 -8.63 0.86 -9.49
C THR A 259 -7.85 0.38 -10.71
N LEU A 260 -6.56 0.72 -10.74
CA LEU A 260 -5.62 0.26 -11.75
C LEU A 260 -4.55 -0.57 -11.07
N ALA A 261 -4.44 -1.84 -11.44
CA ALA A 261 -3.36 -2.72 -11.03
C ALA A 261 -2.34 -2.91 -12.15
N VAL A 262 -1.06 -2.81 -11.83
CA VAL A 262 0.05 -3.06 -12.76
C VAL A 262 0.98 -4.11 -12.17
N GLN A 263 1.23 -5.19 -12.89
CA GLN A 263 2.25 -6.20 -12.54
C GLN A 263 3.42 -6.08 -13.50
N GLY A 264 4.64 -6.20 -12.98
CA GLY A 264 5.83 -6.02 -13.78
C GLY A 264 7.13 -6.38 -13.08
N GLU A 265 8.23 -6.19 -13.80
CA GLU A 265 9.59 -6.35 -13.28
C GLU A 265 10.18 -4.99 -12.95
N ALA A 266 10.54 -4.79 -11.68
CA ALA A 266 11.16 -3.59 -11.17
C ALA A 266 12.68 -3.66 -11.21
N SER A 267 13.28 -2.49 -11.37
CA SER A 267 14.70 -2.23 -11.18
C SER A 267 14.89 -0.85 -10.56
N LEU A 268 16.05 -0.61 -9.98
CA LEU A 268 16.38 0.68 -9.36
C LEU A 268 17.34 1.45 -10.27
N ILE A 269 17.06 2.74 -10.46
CA ILE A 269 17.84 3.64 -11.31
C ILE A 269 18.25 4.93 -10.59
N SER A 270 19.45 5.43 -10.87
CA SER A 270 19.96 6.72 -10.36
C SER A 270 20.46 7.70 -11.44
N ASP A 271 20.12 7.49 -12.72
CA ASP A 271 20.48 8.42 -13.80
C ASP A 271 19.93 9.83 -13.54
N ARG A 272 20.83 10.78 -13.30
CA ARG A 272 20.50 12.17 -12.96
C ARG A 272 19.58 12.85 -13.99
N ARG A 273 19.71 12.55 -15.29
CA ARG A 273 18.84 13.16 -16.32
C ARG A 273 17.39 12.72 -16.14
N VAL A 274 17.20 11.46 -15.77
CA VAL A 274 15.87 10.90 -15.48
C VAL A 274 15.34 11.51 -14.18
N LEU A 275 16.13 11.50 -13.11
CA LEU A 275 15.70 12.04 -11.81
C LEU A 275 15.36 13.54 -11.88
N SER A 276 16.12 14.34 -12.64
CA SER A 276 15.82 15.76 -12.84
C SER A 276 14.46 16.02 -13.49
N SER A 277 13.98 15.11 -14.37
CA SER A 277 12.64 15.22 -14.97
C SER A 277 11.49 14.95 -13.98
N MET A 278 11.81 14.42 -12.79
CA MET A 278 10.86 14.12 -11.71
C MET A 278 11.00 15.09 -10.53
N ALA A 279 11.76 16.17 -10.69
CA ALA A 279 12.04 17.10 -9.61
C ALA A 279 10.79 17.87 -9.14
N ILE A 280 10.68 18.07 -7.84
CA ILE A 280 9.65 18.89 -7.19
C ILE A 280 10.34 20.00 -6.43
N LYS A 281 9.96 21.26 -6.66
CA LYS A 281 10.59 22.43 -6.03
C LYS A 281 12.12 22.41 -6.13
N SER A 282 12.62 22.08 -7.33
CA SER A 282 14.06 21.94 -7.65
C SER A 282 14.80 20.82 -6.91
N LYS A 283 14.10 19.94 -6.20
CA LYS A 283 14.69 18.74 -5.57
C LYS A 283 14.37 17.51 -6.42
N ALA A 284 15.41 16.80 -6.85
CA ALA A 284 15.26 15.51 -7.52
C ALA A 284 15.02 14.39 -6.48
N PRO A 285 14.30 13.32 -6.84
CA PRO A 285 14.18 12.13 -5.98
C PRO A 285 15.55 11.47 -5.77
N LEU A 286 15.66 10.65 -4.72
CA LEU A 286 16.91 9.96 -4.35
C LEU A 286 17.33 8.94 -5.42
N LEU A 287 16.35 8.23 -5.96
CA LEU A 287 16.44 7.26 -7.05
C LEU A 287 15.04 7.10 -7.65
N ALA A 288 14.89 6.28 -8.69
CA ALA A 288 13.58 5.85 -9.16
C ALA A 288 13.49 4.33 -9.30
N ILE A 289 12.27 3.82 -9.15
CA ILE A 289 11.91 2.45 -9.47
C ILE A 289 11.41 2.45 -10.91
N ALA A 290 12.13 1.77 -11.80
CA ALA A 290 11.69 1.54 -13.17
C ALA A 290 10.98 0.20 -13.25
N VAL A 291 9.72 0.20 -13.69
CA VAL A 291 8.88 -1.00 -13.81
C VAL A 291 8.62 -1.30 -15.28
N SER A 292 9.08 -2.47 -15.73
CA SER A 292 8.74 -3.06 -17.02
C SER A 292 7.39 -3.76 -16.89
N VAL A 293 6.37 -3.21 -17.56
CA VAL A 293 4.97 -3.64 -17.45
C VAL A 293 4.78 -4.99 -18.12
N LYS A 294 4.07 -5.90 -17.44
CA LYS A 294 3.70 -7.24 -17.95
C LYS A 294 2.19 -7.44 -18.01
N ARG A 295 1.47 -6.86 -17.05
CA ARG A 295 0.01 -6.93 -16.98
C ARG A 295 -0.54 -5.64 -16.40
N VAL A 296 -1.66 -5.20 -16.96
CA VAL A 296 -2.40 -4.01 -16.54
C VAL A 296 -3.86 -4.41 -16.42
N ILE A 297 -4.50 -4.07 -15.31
CA ILE A 297 -5.91 -4.33 -15.06
C ILE A 297 -6.56 -3.05 -14.58
N ILE A 298 -7.60 -2.61 -15.28
CA ILE A 298 -8.52 -1.58 -14.80
C ILE A 298 -9.81 -2.27 -14.41
N GLN A 299 -10.33 -1.95 -13.23
CA GLN A 299 -11.62 -2.46 -12.79
C GLN A 299 -12.36 -1.44 -11.94
N GLN A 300 -13.69 -1.44 -12.08
CA GLN A 300 -14.55 -0.77 -11.11
C GLN A 300 -14.46 -1.49 -9.77
N GLU A 301 -14.41 -0.71 -8.69
CA GLU A 301 -14.15 -1.15 -7.33
C GLU A 301 -15.17 -0.51 -6.37
N ALA A 302 -16.34 -1.14 -6.27
CA ALA A 302 -17.45 -0.66 -5.45
C ALA A 302 -17.07 -0.50 -3.97
N SER A 303 -16.08 -1.26 -3.48
CA SER A 303 -15.56 -1.14 -2.10
C SER A 303 -15.06 0.26 -1.77
N LEU A 304 -14.52 1.03 -2.73
CA LEU A 304 -14.09 2.41 -2.47
C LEU A 304 -15.27 3.33 -2.13
N ASN A 305 -16.38 3.17 -2.84
CA ASN A 305 -17.61 3.90 -2.60
C ASN A 305 -18.32 3.41 -1.33
N ASN A 306 -18.40 2.10 -1.14
CA ASN A 306 -19.04 1.49 0.04
C ASN A 306 -18.31 1.83 1.35
N ALA A 307 -17.00 2.07 1.29
CA ALA A 307 -16.20 2.57 2.41
C ALA A 307 -16.35 4.08 2.67
N LEU A 308 -17.15 4.79 1.84
CA LEU A 308 -17.34 6.23 1.87
C LEU A 308 -16.00 7.00 1.86
N LEU A 309 -15.00 6.43 1.18
CA LEU A 309 -13.59 6.84 1.30
C LEU A 309 -13.38 8.33 0.98
N TRP A 310 -14.14 8.83 0.00
CA TRP A 310 -14.01 10.17 -0.55
C TRP A 310 -15.06 11.17 -0.03
N GLN A 311 -15.97 10.75 0.86
CA GLN A 311 -16.98 11.64 1.43
C GLN A 311 -16.41 12.39 2.64
N ALA A 312 -16.01 13.64 2.43
CA ALA A 312 -15.34 14.45 3.45
C ALA A 312 -16.17 14.65 4.73
N ASP A 313 -17.51 14.72 4.62
CA ASP A 313 -18.42 14.81 5.76
C ASP A 313 -18.53 13.50 6.57
N LYS A 314 -18.03 12.39 6.00
CA LYS A 314 -17.96 11.07 6.66
C LYS A 314 -16.55 10.74 7.17
N HIS A 315 -15.58 11.61 6.96
CA HIS A 315 -14.21 11.39 7.43
C HIS A 315 -14.16 11.35 8.96
N LYS A 316 -13.29 10.48 9.48
CA LYS A 316 -13.12 10.26 10.90
C LYS A 316 -12.37 11.44 11.52
N ASP A 317 -12.86 11.93 12.65
CA ASP A 317 -12.10 12.90 13.46
C ASP A 317 -10.90 12.20 14.11
N ALA A 318 -9.70 12.72 13.87
CA ALA A 318 -8.47 12.23 14.46
C ALA A 318 -8.49 12.28 16.01
N GLY A 319 -9.30 13.14 16.62
CA GLY A 319 -9.50 13.20 18.07
C GLY A 319 -10.16 11.94 18.66
N GLN A 320 -10.80 11.10 17.85
CA GLN A 320 -11.41 9.85 18.27
C GLN A 320 -10.41 8.69 18.35
N LEU A 321 -9.16 8.89 17.87
CA LEU A 321 -8.09 7.90 17.90
C LEU A 321 -6.95 8.34 18.82
N SER A 322 -6.22 7.37 19.35
CA SER A 322 -4.89 7.59 19.93
C SER A 322 -4.01 8.31 18.93
N SER A 323 -3.40 9.42 19.37
CA SER A 323 -2.54 10.21 18.49
C SER A 323 -1.40 9.39 17.91
N PHE A 324 -1.05 9.65 16.66
CA PHE A 324 -0.02 8.87 15.95
C PHE A 324 1.33 8.86 16.69
N SER A 325 1.71 9.95 17.37
CA SER A 325 2.94 9.98 18.17
C SER A 325 2.89 9.06 19.40
N LYS A 326 1.72 8.95 20.05
CA LYS A 326 1.48 8.03 21.16
C LYS A 326 1.54 6.58 20.67
N VAL A 327 0.82 6.28 19.59
CA VAL A 327 0.82 4.96 18.95
C VAL A 327 2.25 4.56 18.61
N MET A 328 2.98 5.37 17.85
CA MET A 328 4.36 5.06 17.45
C MET A 328 5.29 4.85 18.64
N ALA A 329 5.22 5.70 19.67
CA ALA A 329 6.10 5.61 20.83
C ALA A 329 5.91 4.31 21.63
N GLU A 330 4.66 3.90 21.83
CA GLU A 330 4.33 2.71 22.62
C GLU A 330 4.33 1.43 21.81
N HIS A 331 4.01 1.50 20.52
CA HIS A 331 4.17 0.38 19.60
C HIS A 331 5.66 0.04 19.41
N LEU A 332 6.56 1.01 19.55
CA LEU A 332 8.03 0.79 19.51
C LEU A 332 8.62 0.34 20.86
N ASN A 333 8.14 0.90 21.98
CA ASN A 333 8.81 0.78 23.28
C ASN A 333 7.95 0.09 24.37
N GLY A 334 6.75 -0.38 24.01
CA GLY A 334 5.73 -0.86 24.94
C GLY A 334 4.97 0.25 25.67
N LYS A 335 3.87 -0.11 26.33
CA LYS A 335 3.00 0.83 27.10
C LYS A 335 3.60 1.32 28.43
N GLY A 336 4.80 0.85 28.78
CA GLY A 336 5.50 1.18 30.03
C GLY A 336 6.07 2.60 30.06
N LEU A 337 6.86 2.90 31.10
CA LEU A 337 7.47 4.22 31.30
C LEU A 337 8.28 4.69 30.08
N LEU A 338 9.01 3.78 29.42
CA LEU A 338 9.80 4.08 28.22
C LEU A 338 8.94 4.58 27.04
N GLY A 339 7.77 3.96 26.81
CA GLY A 339 6.83 4.42 25.81
C GLY A 339 6.33 5.84 26.10
N LYS A 340 5.90 6.09 27.34
CA LYS A 340 5.39 7.41 27.76
C LYS A 340 6.44 8.52 27.64
N VAL A 341 7.68 8.26 28.08
CA VAL A 341 8.78 9.23 28.07
C VAL A 341 9.27 9.54 26.65
N SER A 342 9.17 8.60 25.72
CA SER A 342 9.61 8.80 24.33
C SER A 342 8.60 9.58 23.46
N ARG A 343 7.34 9.74 23.88
CA ARG A 343 6.28 10.39 23.08
C ARG A 343 6.65 11.80 22.56
N PRO A 344 7.23 12.72 23.36
CA PRO A 344 7.57 14.07 22.86
C PRO A 344 8.65 14.04 21.77
N ILE A 345 9.64 13.15 21.92
CA ILE A 345 10.72 12.96 20.95
C ILE A 345 10.16 12.41 19.64
N VAL A 346 9.36 11.34 19.72
CA VAL A 346 8.69 10.74 18.56
C VAL A 346 7.79 11.77 17.86
N GLY A 347 7.02 12.56 18.62
CA GLY A 347 6.21 13.65 18.07
C GLY A 347 7.03 14.72 17.36
N SER A 348 8.21 15.09 17.89
CA SER A 348 9.11 16.05 17.25
C SER A 348 9.65 15.52 15.91
N VAL A 349 10.07 14.25 15.88
CA VAL A 349 10.53 13.58 14.66
C VAL A 349 9.42 13.55 13.61
N ILE A 350 8.19 13.14 13.97
CA ILE A 350 7.04 13.13 13.06
C ILE A 350 6.78 14.54 12.49
N ARG A 351 6.79 15.58 13.32
CA ARG A 351 6.58 16.97 12.85
C ARG A 351 7.70 17.43 11.92
N HIS A 352 8.95 17.12 12.25
CA HIS A 352 10.09 17.44 11.40
C HIS A 352 9.97 16.75 10.04
N ASP A 353 9.61 15.48 10.04
CA ASP A 353 9.42 14.66 8.85
C ASP A 353 8.31 15.20 7.93
N LEU A 354 7.19 15.63 8.51
CA LEU A 354 6.07 16.22 7.75
C LEU A 354 6.37 17.60 7.20
N LYS A 355 7.32 18.35 7.79
CA LYS A 355 7.83 19.60 7.22
C LYS A 355 8.86 19.38 6.11
N ASN A 356 9.48 18.20 6.06
CA ASN A 356 10.57 17.85 5.14
C ASN A 356 10.21 16.66 4.26
N LEU A 357 9.14 16.82 3.48
CA LEU A 357 8.61 15.76 2.62
C LEU A 357 9.44 15.50 1.35
N TYR A 358 10.29 16.41 0.89
CA TYR A 358 11.04 16.28 -0.37
C TYR A 358 12.54 16.47 -0.15
#